data_AF-A7E812-F1
#
_entry.id   AF-A7E812-F1
#
_cell.length_a   1.000
_cell.length_b   1.000
_cell.length_c   1.000
_cell.angle_alpha   90.00
_cell.angle_beta   90.00
_cell.angle_gamma   90.00
#
_symmetry.space_group_name_H-M   'P 1'
#
loop_
_entity.id
_entity.type
_entity.pdbx_description
1 polymer ?
#
loop_
_entity_poly.entity_id
_entity_poly.type
_entity_poly.pdbx_seq_one_letter_code
_entity_poly.pdbx_strand_id
1 'polypeptide(L)'
;MENMKAGFRGARLILFNLDAVLSRMDIRICTPTPPSLPPSHIPDWVSQTPHNAIEALSQAFLVRSIIAQYHSSSFTPIFKATDPLIKDVEYLASIVTILAFENHDLRLANTGLSKR
;
A
#
# COMPACT_ATOMS: atom_id res chain seq x y z
N MET A 1 15.10 -22.51 -21.78
CA MET A 1 14.75 -23.95 -21.67
C MET A 1 15.82 -24.76 -20.93
N GLU A 2 17.11 -24.45 -21.08
CA GLU A 2 18.21 -25.19 -20.43
C GLU A 2 18.18 -25.19 -18.90
N ASN A 3 17.83 -24.07 -18.26
CA ASN A 3 17.77 -23.96 -16.79
C ASN A 3 16.77 -24.95 -16.17
N MET A 4 15.71 -25.26 -16.91
CA MET A 4 14.62 -26.11 -16.44
C MET A 4 15.00 -27.59 -16.53
N LYS A 5 15.62 -28.00 -17.64
CA LYS A 5 16.20 -29.34 -17.81
C LYS A 5 17.29 -29.62 -16.76
N ALA A 6 18.13 -28.63 -16.48
CA ALA A 6 19.15 -28.71 -15.45
C ALA A 6 18.55 -28.92 -14.05
N GLY A 7 17.43 -28.26 -13.73
CA GLY A 7 16.69 -28.45 -12.47
C GLY A 7 16.20 -29.88 -12.27
N PHE A 8 15.54 -30.47 -13.27
CA PHE A 8 15.10 -31.87 -13.20
C PHE A 8 16.28 -32.85 -13.08
N ARG A 9 17.38 -32.58 -13.80
CA ARG A 9 18.60 -33.37 -13.72
C ARG A 9 19.24 -33.29 -12.33
N GLY A 10 19.26 -32.11 -11.71
CA GLY A 10 19.73 -31.90 -10.35
C GLY A 10 18.88 -32.63 -9.31
N ALA A 11 17.56 -32.70 -9.55
CA ALA A 11 16.63 -33.48 -8.72
C ALA A 11 16.65 -35.00 -9.01
N ARG A 12 17.48 -35.47 -9.95
CA ARG A 12 17.53 -36.87 -10.43
C ARG A 12 16.18 -37.40 -10.92
N LEU A 13 15.31 -36.52 -11.39
CA LEU A 13 14.02 -36.89 -11.99
C LEU A 13 14.22 -37.17 -13.48
N ILE A 14 13.88 -38.39 -13.90
CA ILE A 14 13.86 -38.77 -15.32
C ILE A 14 12.43 -38.64 -15.80
N LEU A 15 12.19 -37.67 -16.69
CA LEU A 15 10.89 -37.43 -17.28
C LEU A 15 10.64 -38.45 -18.40
N PHE A 16 9.55 -39.22 -18.28
CA PHE A 16 9.12 -40.15 -19.31
C PHE A 16 8.73 -39.45 -20.62
N ASN A 17 8.15 -38.25 -20.53
CA ASN A 17 7.83 -37.40 -21.67
C ASN A 17 8.11 -35.94 -21.32
N LEU A 18 9.23 -35.42 -21.84
CA LEU A 18 9.69 -34.06 -21.58
C LEU A 18 8.72 -33.02 -22.17
N ASP A 19 8.25 -33.24 -23.39
CA ASP A 19 7.39 -32.29 -24.11
C ASP A 19 6.03 -32.10 -23.42
N ALA A 20 5.44 -33.18 -22.89
CA ALA A 20 4.18 -33.12 -22.16
C ALA A 20 4.28 -32.28 -20.87
N VAL A 21 5.43 -32.34 -20.19
CA VAL A 21 5.66 -31.56 -18.97
C VAL A 21 5.99 -30.11 -19.30
N LEU A 22 6.80 -29.86 -20.32
CA LEU A 22 7.09 -28.51 -20.79
C LEU A 22 5.80 -27.80 -21.25
N SER A 23 4.91 -28.50 -21.97
CA SER A 23 3.61 -27.96 -22.39
C SER A 23 2.70 -27.56 -21.24
N ARG A 24 2.84 -28.18 -20.05
CA ARG A 24 2.07 -27.82 -18.86
C ARG A 24 2.71 -26.70 -18.04
N MET A 25 3.99 -26.46 -18.23
CA MET A 25 4.77 -25.48 -17.49
C MET A 25 4.92 -24.16 -18.26
N ASP A 26 4.54 -24.10 -19.54
CA ASP A 26 4.30 -22.84 -20.26
C ASP A 26 2.99 -22.19 -19.80
N ILE A 27 2.92 -21.91 -18.50
CA ILE A 27 1.82 -21.16 -17.90
C ILE A 27 2.06 -19.70 -18.26
N ARG A 28 1.48 -19.26 -19.38
CA ARG A 28 1.26 -17.84 -19.60
C ARG A 28 0.25 -17.37 -18.56
N ILE A 29 0.76 -16.74 -17.49
CA ILE A 29 -0.06 -15.94 -16.59
C ILE A 29 -0.53 -14.74 -17.41
N CYS A 30 -1.59 -14.95 -18.18
CA CYS A 30 -2.33 -13.85 -18.77
C CYS A 30 -3.13 -13.24 -17.64
N THR A 31 -2.59 -12.20 -17.00
CA THR A 31 -3.44 -11.28 -16.25
C THR A 31 -4.44 -10.73 -17.28
N PRO A 32 -5.74 -11.02 -17.18
CA PRO A 32 -6.71 -10.42 -18.09
C PRO A 32 -6.50 -8.91 -17.99
N THR A 33 -6.23 -8.28 -19.13
CA THR A 33 -6.12 -6.83 -19.20
C THR A 33 -7.40 -6.29 -18.56
N PRO A 34 -7.32 -5.48 -17.49
CA PRO A 34 -8.51 -4.89 -16.91
C PRO A 34 -9.28 -4.18 -18.02
N PRO A 35 -10.62 -4.15 -17.97
CA PRO A 35 -11.41 -3.41 -18.95
C PRO A 35 -10.80 -2.02 -19.10
N SER A 36 -10.42 -1.65 -20.32
CA SER A 36 -9.87 -0.32 -20.57
C SER A 36 -10.94 0.68 -20.17
N LEU A 37 -10.79 1.32 -19.02
CA LEU A 37 -11.48 2.58 -18.77
C LEU A 37 -11.02 3.53 -19.88
N PRO A 38 -11.94 4.23 -20.57
CA PRO A 38 -11.55 5.22 -21.54
C PRO A 38 -10.61 6.22 -20.83
N PRO A 39 -9.54 6.72 -21.49
CA PRO A 39 -8.60 7.66 -20.89
C PRO A 39 -9.27 8.90 -20.28
N SER A 40 -10.48 9.24 -20.74
CA SER A 40 -11.32 10.31 -20.19
C SER A 40 -11.91 10.03 -18.80
N HIS A 41 -11.82 8.80 -18.29
CA HIS A 41 -12.40 8.37 -17.02
C HIS A 41 -11.37 7.95 -15.97
N ILE A 42 -10.08 7.92 -16.31
CA ILE A 42 -9.01 7.70 -15.33
C ILE A 42 -8.50 9.09 -14.95
N PRO A 43 -8.85 9.64 -13.78
CA PRO A 43 -8.25 10.88 -13.33
C PRO A 43 -6.73 10.69 -13.26
N ASP A 44 -5.98 11.67 -13.75
CA ASP A 44 -4.53 11.70 -13.56
C ASP A 44 -4.23 11.53 -12.08
N TRP A 45 -3.30 10.64 -11.74
CA TRP A 45 -2.90 10.46 -10.35
C TRP A 45 -2.31 11.77 -9.82
N VAL A 46 -2.97 12.37 -8.84
CA VAL A 46 -2.49 13.56 -8.14
C VAL A 46 -2.22 13.19 -6.68
N SER A 47 -1.04 13.56 -6.18
CA SER A 47 -0.76 13.45 -4.75
C SER A 47 -1.68 14.39 -3.98
N GLN A 48 -2.67 13.84 -3.27
CA GLN A 48 -3.56 14.63 -2.44
C GLN A 48 -3.12 14.56 -0.97
N THR A 49 -2.69 15.70 -0.44
CA THR A 49 -2.35 15.83 0.98
C THR A 49 -3.64 15.79 1.82
N PRO A 50 -3.70 14.99 2.90
CA PRO A 50 -4.80 15.04 3.86
C PRO A 50 -4.99 16.44 4.44
N HIS A 51 -6.23 16.90 4.55
CA HIS A 51 -6.54 18.24 5.06
C HIS A 51 -6.70 18.27 6.58
N ASN A 52 -6.87 17.12 7.21
CA ASN A 52 -7.09 16.99 8.65
C ASN A 52 -6.56 15.65 9.18
N ALA A 53 -6.48 15.56 10.50
CA ALA A 53 -5.99 14.38 11.21
C ALA A 53 -6.81 13.11 10.89
N ILE A 54 -8.13 13.22 10.69
CA ILE A 54 -9.01 12.08 10.37
C ILE A 54 -8.71 11.53 8.98
N GLU A 55 -8.53 12.39 7.98
CA GLU A 55 -8.14 12.00 6.63
C GLU A 55 -6.75 11.34 6.64
N ALA A 56 -5.80 11.89 7.38
CA ALA A 56 -4.44 11.35 7.47
C ALA A 56 -4.42 9.95 8.08
N LEU A 57 -5.16 9.75 9.18
CA LEU A 57 -5.35 8.43 9.80
C LEU A 57 -6.03 7.45 8.85
N SER A 58 -7.10 7.88 8.17
CA SER A 58 -7.83 7.03 7.22
C SER A 58 -6.94 6.53 6.10
N GLN A 59 -6.10 7.41 5.53
CA GLN A 59 -5.12 7.03 4.52
C GLN A 59 -4.05 6.09 5.08
N ALA A 60 -3.54 6.34 6.29
CA ALA A 60 -2.56 5.46 6.93
C ALA A 60 -3.13 4.05 7.17
N PHE A 61 -4.37 3.93 7.65
CA PHE A 61 -5.06 2.65 7.80
C PHE A 61 -5.29 1.94 6.47
N LEU A 62 -5.68 2.68 5.42
CA LEU A 62 -5.86 2.13 4.09
C LEU A 62 -4.55 1.52 3.57
N VAL A 63 -3.44 2.27 3.61
CA VAL A 63 -2.11 1.78 3.21
C VAL A 63 -1.74 0.52 4.01
N ARG A 64 -1.93 0.55 5.33
CA ARG A 64 -1.64 -0.61 6.19
C ARG A 64 -2.46 -1.84 5.81
N SER A 65 -3.75 -1.68 5.51
CA SER A 65 -4.63 -2.77 5.11
C SER A 65 -4.24 -3.39 3.77
N ILE A 66 -3.84 -2.56 2.79
CA ILE A 66 -3.37 -3.01 1.48
C ILE A 66 -2.11 -3.86 1.65
N ILE A 67 -1.16 -3.38 2.47
CA ILE A 67 0.08 -4.11 2.74
C ILE A 67 -0.22 -5.43 3.47
N ALA A 68 -1.14 -5.44 4.44
CA ALA A 68 -1.48 -6.64 5.20
C ALA A 68 -2.18 -7.73 4.36
N GLN A 69 -2.96 -7.35 3.35
CA GLN A 69 -3.66 -8.30 2.47
C GLN A 69 -2.73 -8.93 1.42
N TYR A 70 -1.50 -8.43 1.25
CA TYR A 70 -0.62 -8.88 0.18
C TYR A 70 0.15 -10.15 0.57
N HIS A 71 -0.22 -11.27 -0.04
CA HIS A 71 0.26 -12.62 0.33
C HIS A 71 1.48 -13.12 -0.48
N SER A 72 2.17 -12.23 -1.21
CA SER A 72 3.37 -12.61 -1.98
C SER A 72 4.67 -12.29 -1.23
N SER A 73 5.69 -13.11 -1.50
CA SER A 73 6.85 -13.34 -0.62
C SER A 73 7.92 -12.23 -0.57
N SER A 74 7.66 -11.02 -1.08
CA SER A 74 8.71 -9.99 -1.15
C SER A 74 8.19 -8.56 -1.03
N PHE A 75 7.52 -8.23 0.08
CA PHE A 75 7.20 -6.83 0.45
C PHE A 75 7.80 -6.38 1.79
N THR A 76 8.63 -7.21 2.44
CA THR A 76 9.33 -6.87 3.70
C THR A 76 10.05 -5.50 3.65
N PRO A 77 10.74 -5.11 2.55
CA PRO A 77 11.36 -3.79 2.48
C PRO A 77 10.34 -2.64 2.53
N ILE A 78 9.19 -2.79 1.87
CA ILE A 78 8.15 -1.76 1.84
C ILE A 78 7.47 -1.68 3.21
N PHE A 79 7.14 -2.82 3.83
CA PHE A 79 6.60 -2.83 5.19
C PHE A 79 7.53 -2.14 6.19
N LYS A 80 8.84 -2.42 6.13
CA LYS A 80 9.85 -1.77 6.99
C LYS A 80 9.94 -0.26 6.77
N ALA A 81 9.70 0.23 5.55
CA ALA A 81 9.71 1.65 5.25
C ALA A 81 8.39 2.34 5.65
N THR A 82 7.25 1.66 5.52
CA THR A 82 5.92 2.27 5.74
C THR A 82 5.45 2.24 7.19
N ASP A 83 5.82 1.23 7.99
CA ASP A 83 5.36 1.13 9.39
C ASP A 83 5.79 2.34 10.26
N PRO A 84 7.05 2.83 10.18
CA PRO A 84 7.45 4.05 10.88
C PRO A 84 6.63 5.27 10.44
N LEU A 85 6.39 5.41 9.13
CA LEU A 85 5.62 6.53 8.58
C LEU A 85 4.17 6.53 9.09
N ILE A 86 3.54 5.35 9.17
CA ILE A 86 2.18 5.22 9.71
C ILE A 86 2.15 5.67 11.18
N LYS A 87 3.13 5.26 12.00
CA LYS A 87 3.24 5.69 13.41
C LYS A 87 3.44 7.19 13.54
N ASP A 88 4.27 7.78 12.68
CA ASP A 88 4.48 9.23 12.68
C ASP A 88 3.19 9.97 12.34
N VAL A 89 2.40 9.47 11.38
CA VAL A 89 1.08 10.03 11.06
C VAL A 89 0.11 9.93 12.24
N GLU A 90 0.06 8.78 12.94
CA GLU A 90 -0.76 8.60 14.16
C GLU A 90 -0.35 9.58 15.27
N TYR A 91 0.96 9.76 15.48
CA TYR A 91 1.50 10.71 16.46
C TYR A 91 1.18 12.17 16.10
N LEU A 92 1.42 12.57 14.86
CA LEU A 92 1.13 13.93 14.40
C LEU A 92 -0.37 14.25 14.43
N ALA A 93 -1.23 13.30 14.07
CA ALA A 93 -2.69 13.44 14.19
C ALA A 93 -3.10 13.72 15.63
N SER A 94 -2.48 13.06 16.60
CA SER A 94 -2.72 13.28 18.04
C SER A 94 -2.30 14.69 18.47
N ILE A 95 -1.10 15.13 18.08
CA ILE A 95 -0.60 16.48 18.38
C ILE A 95 -1.51 17.55 17.77
N VAL A 96 -1.87 17.42 16.50
CA VAL A 96 -2.72 18.39 15.80
C VAL A 96 -4.08 18.51 16.50
N THR A 97 -4.62 17.40 17.01
CA THR A 97 -5.88 17.39 17.77
C THR A 97 -5.75 18.18 19.08
N ILE A 98 -4.66 17.96 19.83
CA ILE A 98 -4.38 18.71 21.08
C ILE A 98 -4.21 20.20 20.78
N LEU A 99 -3.40 20.54 19.78
CA LEU A 99 -3.15 21.94 19.40
C LEU A 99 -4.43 22.64 18.95
N ALA A 100 -5.31 21.94 18.22
CA ALA A 100 -6.60 22.49 17.80
C ALA A 100 -7.50 22.79 19.01
N PHE A 101 -7.50 21.91 20.01
CA PHE A 101 -8.23 22.11 21.27
C PHE A 101 -7.68 23.29 22.08
N GLU A 102 -6.37 23.34 22.31
CA GLU A 102 -5.72 24.45 23.02
C GLU A 102 -5.96 25.80 22.31
N ASN A 103 -5.88 25.82 20.97
CA ASN A 103 -6.16 27.03 20.20
C ASN A 103 -7.61 27.49 20.35
N HIS A 104 -8.56 26.55 20.44
CA HIS A 104 -9.97 26.85 20.67
C HIS A 104 -10.18 27.51 22.04
N ASP A 105 -9.60 26.94 23.10
CA ASP A 105 -9.69 27.49 24.46
C ASP A 105 -9.08 28.88 24.56
N LEU A 106 -7.91 29.09 23.95
CA LEU A 106 -7.26 30.40 23.89
C LEU A 106 -8.12 31.44 23.16
N ARG A 107 -8.78 31.07 22.07
CA ARG A 107 -9.70 31.96 21.35
C ARG A 107 -10.91 32.33 22.22
N LEU A 108 -11.50 31.37 22.93
CA LEU A 108 -12.60 31.64 23.84
C LEU A 108 -12.18 32.61 24.94
N ALA A 109 -11.05 32.37 25.60
CA ALA A 109 -10.51 33.26 26.63
C ALA A 109 -10.28 34.68 26.09
N ASN A 110 -9.67 34.82 24.92
CA ASN A 110 -9.42 36.12 24.29
C ASN A 110 -10.72 36.85 23.92
N THR A 111 -11.74 36.15 23.41
CA THR A 111 -13.04 36.79 23.13
C THR A 111 -13.76 37.24 24.40
N GLY A 112 -13.57 36.55 25.52
CA GLY A 112 -14.08 36.97 26.82
C GLY A 112 -13.39 38.22 27.34
N LEU A 113 -12.07 38.30 27.21
CA LEU A 113 -11.28 39.46 27.62
C LEU A 113 -11.52 40.68 26.74
N SER A 114 -11.66 40.50 25.42
CA SER A 114 -11.90 41.61 24.48
C SER A 114 -13.27 42.28 24.63
N LYS A 115 -14.21 41.66 25.34
CA LYS A 115 -15.55 42.21 25.61
C LYS A 115 -15.64 42.97 26.94
N ARG A 116 -14.55 42.99 27.72
CA ARG A 116 -14.41 43.74 28.96
C ARG A 116 -13.78 45.10 28.70
#